data_AF-A0A1I0JNA5-F1
#
_entry.id   AF-A0A1I0JNA5-F1
#
_cell.length_a   1.000
_cell.length_b   1.000
_cell.length_c   1.000
_cell.angle_alpha   90.00
_cell.angle_beta   90.00
_cell.angle_gamma   90.00
#
_symmetry.space_group_name_H-M   'P 1'
#
loop_
_entity.id
_entity.type
_entity.pdbx_description
1 polymer ?
#
loop_
_entity_poly.entity_id
_entity_poly.type
_entity_poly.pdbx_seq_one_letter_code
_entity_poly.pdbx_strand_id
1 'polypeptide(L)'
;MDLPFFPIFSSRGEAPRAAADSMSRAKPMPKSRLLLRRLVTLLAIGLAHYVLLWQGEILTVYAVLGLLVLLPSTWLPRWAVAGLSAALLATSLVVGGFYAMVPALFLLGSALVRYGVIDRIDRSAREPALLAEAPLGRMALTNYLTATLLVLAAGHLIGGRPGEWSSTTVVLIAAFVLTAQWLFSACWVGRHRYGPVEWLWRWATWARRPPL
;
A
#
# COMPACT_ATOMS: atom_id res chain seq x y z
N MET A 1 10.04 -11.00 16.09
CA MET A 1 9.35 -12.01 15.27
C MET A 1 8.75 -11.30 14.08
N ASP A 2 9.42 -11.36 12.93
CA ASP A 2 8.87 -10.90 11.65
C ASP A 2 9.18 -12.04 10.66
N LEU A 3 8.29 -13.05 10.62
CA LEU A 3 8.34 -14.12 9.63
C LEU A 3 7.70 -13.57 8.35
N PRO A 4 8.43 -13.40 7.22
CA PRO A 4 7.76 -13.43 5.93
C PRO A 4 7.15 -14.82 5.76
N PHE A 5 5.86 -14.85 5.47
CA PHE A 5 5.06 -16.01 5.11
C PHE A 5 5.85 -16.95 4.18
N PHE A 6 6.48 -17.97 4.76
CA PHE A 6 7.14 -19.04 4.03
C PHE A 6 6.04 -20.05 3.70
N PRO A 7 5.77 -20.33 2.41
CA PRO A 7 4.85 -21.39 2.07
C PRO A 7 5.40 -22.74 2.57
N ILE A 8 4.51 -23.51 3.18
CA ILE A 8 4.73 -24.77 3.89
C ILE A 8 5.25 -25.94 3.00
N PHE A 9 5.52 -25.72 1.71
CA PHE A 9 5.89 -26.78 0.77
C PHE A 9 7.28 -26.59 0.13
N SER A 10 8.36 -26.58 0.93
CA SER A 10 9.72 -26.85 0.40
C SER A 10 10.31 -28.09 1.05
N SER A 11 9.82 -29.26 0.65
CA SER A 11 10.40 -30.56 1.00
C SER A 11 11.66 -30.85 0.19
N ARG A 12 12.76 -30.14 0.47
CA ARG A 12 14.12 -30.64 0.26
C ARG A 12 15.07 -29.94 1.22
N GLY A 13 15.44 -30.66 2.28
CA GLY A 13 15.99 -30.17 3.55
C GLY A 13 17.42 -29.64 3.54
N GLU A 14 17.87 -28.98 2.47
CA GLU A 14 19.26 -28.49 2.37
C GLU A 14 19.36 -26.98 2.13
N ALA A 15 18.35 -26.33 1.54
CA ALA A 15 18.30 -24.88 1.34
C ALA A 15 18.14 -24.00 2.61
N PRO A 16 17.55 -24.46 3.75
CA PRO A 16 17.30 -23.57 4.89
C PRO A 16 18.56 -23.14 5.64
N ARG A 17 19.60 -23.98 5.66
CA ARG A 17 20.79 -23.75 6.51
C ARG A 17 21.74 -22.68 5.94
N ALA A 18 22.04 -22.74 4.64
CA ALA A 18 22.88 -21.74 3.98
C ALA A 18 22.20 -20.35 3.86
N ALA A 19 20.86 -20.32 3.74
CA ALA A 19 20.09 -19.08 3.77
C ALA A 19 19.94 -18.51 5.19
N ALA A 20 19.81 -19.36 6.22
CA ALA A 20 19.77 -18.93 7.62
C ALA A 20 21.12 -18.33 8.07
N ASP A 21 22.24 -18.90 7.62
CA ASP A 21 23.59 -18.42 7.95
C ASP A 21 23.96 -17.10 7.26
N SER A 22 23.36 -16.80 6.10
CA SER A 22 23.53 -15.51 5.41
C SER A 22 22.54 -14.44 5.90
N MET A 23 21.42 -14.82 6.50
CA MET A 23 20.44 -13.92 7.12
C MET A 23 20.82 -13.50 8.55
N SER A 24 21.57 -14.34 9.28
CA SER A 24 21.98 -14.09 10.67
C SER A 24 22.99 -12.94 10.84
N ARG A 25 23.67 -12.53 9.77
CA ARG A 25 24.65 -11.43 9.77
C ARG A 25 24.07 -10.05 9.47
N ALA A 26 22.89 -9.96 8.89
CA ALA A 26 22.27 -8.67 8.60
C ALA A 26 21.49 -8.19 9.84
N LYS A 27 22.03 -7.19 10.54
CA LYS A 27 21.34 -6.56 11.67
C LYS A 27 19.96 -6.09 11.19
N PRO A 28 18.85 -6.53 11.82
CA PRO A 28 17.51 -6.13 11.39
C PRO A 28 17.41 -4.61 11.43
N MET A 29 17.00 -4.01 10.31
CA MET A 29 16.87 -2.56 10.23
C MET A 29 15.80 -2.08 11.23
N PRO A 30 16.04 -0.99 11.97
CA PRO A 30 15.02 -0.44 12.85
C PRO A 30 13.78 -0.03 12.05
N LYS A 31 12.60 -0.37 12.57
CA LYS A 31 11.30 -0.21 11.89
C LYS A 31 11.06 1.21 11.36
N SER A 32 11.55 2.23 12.09
CA SER A 32 11.49 3.64 11.69
C SER A 32 12.30 3.94 10.42
N ARG A 33 13.50 3.37 10.26
CA ARG A 33 14.32 3.56 9.04
C ARG A 33 13.69 2.90 7.83
N LEU A 34 13.06 1.74 8.02
CA LEU A 34 12.35 1.07 6.94
C LEU A 34 11.12 1.88 6.50
N LEU A 35 10.33 2.36 7.46
CA LEU A 35 9.19 3.23 7.18
C LEU A 35 9.62 4.51 6.44
N LEU A 36 10.69 5.16 6.91
CA LEU A 36 11.24 6.35 6.26
C LEU A 36 11.62 6.07 4.80
N ARG A 37 12.37 4.99 4.53
CA ARG A 37 12.73 4.62 3.15
C ARG A 37 11.50 4.39 2.27
N ARG A 38 10.49 3.70 2.80
CA ARG A 38 9.22 3.49 2.07
C ARG A 38 8.50 4.80 1.80
N LEU A 39 8.44 5.73 2.73
CA LEU A 39 7.75 7.00 2.51
C LEU A 39 8.52 7.90 1.54
N VAL A 40 9.84 7.93 1.61
CA VAL A 40 10.69 8.71 0.70
C VAL A 40 10.60 8.19 -0.74
N THR A 41 10.66 6.87 -0.95
CA THR A 41 10.53 6.33 -2.31
C THR A 41 9.11 6.55 -2.84
N LEU A 42 8.07 6.55 -1.99
CA LEU A 42 6.68 6.78 -2.40
C LEU A 42 6.52 8.23 -2.80
N LEU A 43 7.15 9.14 -2.04
CA LEU A 43 7.21 10.55 -2.36
C LEU A 43 7.93 10.79 -3.69
N ALA A 44 9.03 10.09 -3.96
CA ALA A 44 9.74 10.21 -5.24
C ALA A 44 8.89 9.75 -6.42
N ILE A 45 8.18 8.63 -6.30
CA ILE A 45 7.25 8.14 -7.32
C ILE A 45 6.06 9.10 -7.48
N GLY A 46 5.47 9.55 -6.38
CA GLY A 46 4.38 10.52 -6.37
C GLY A 46 4.79 11.84 -7.04
N LEU A 47 5.98 12.35 -6.74
CA LEU A 47 6.50 13.58 -7.35
C LEU A 47 6.77 13.39 -8.84
N ALA A 48 7.37 12.28 -9.25
CA ALA A 48 7.55 11.96 -10.66
C ALA A 48 6.20 11.88 -11.39
N HIS A 49 5.21 11.23 -10.78
CA HIS A 49 3.85 11.14 -11.31
C HIS A 49 3.16 12.52 -11.37
N TYR A 50 3.32 13.34 -10.34
CA TYR A 50 2.77 14.69 -10.26
C TYR A 50 3.31 15.58 -11.40
N VAL A 51 4.61 15.48 -11.68
CA VAL A 51 5.27 16.24 -12.75
C VAL A 51 4.93 15.69 -14.13
N LEU A 52 4.87 14.37 -14.30
CA LEU A 52 4.74 13.72 -15.62
C LEU A 52 3.29 13.52 -16.09
N LEU A 53 2.32 13.35 -15.17
CA LEU A 53 0.98 12.87 -15.52
C LEU A 53 -0.15 13.82 -15.10
N TRP A 54 -0.23 14.26 -13.83
CA TRP A 54 -1.35 15.11 -13.37
C TRP A 54 -1.07 15.86 -12.05
N GLN A 55 -1.50 17.13 -11.95
CA GLN A 55 -1.30 18.00 -10.77
C GLN A 55 -2.30 17.86 -9.59
N GLY A 56 -2.65 16.63 -9.21
CA GLY A 56 -3.73 16.34 -8.25
C GLY A 56 -3.55 14.97 -7.60
N GLU A 57 -2.29 14.65 -7.36
CA GLU A 57 -1.82 13.29 -7.15
C GLU A 57 -1.91 12.93 -5.65
N ILE A 58 -2.60 11.83 -5.35
CA ILE A 58 -2.93 11.46 -3.96
C ILE A 58 -1.75 10.79 -3.25
N LEU A 59 -0.83 10.13 -3.98
CA LEU A 59 0.32 9.43 -3.43
C LEU A 59 1.30 10.39 -2.77
N THR A 60 1.51 11.57 -3.36
CA THR A 60 2.36 12.64 -2.85
C THR A 60 1.78 13.16 -1.53
N VAL A 61 0.47 13.42 -1.50
CA VAL A 61 -0.24 13.81 -0.27
C VAL A 61 -0.08 12.73 0.80
N TYR A 62 -0.32 11.47 0.46
CA TYR A 62 -0.17 10.35 1.40
C TYR A 62 1.27 10.15 1.87
N ALA A 63 2.26 10.35 1.01
CA ALA A 63 3.67 10.19 1.36
C ALA A 63 4.12 11.31 2.31
N VAL A 64 3.75 12.56 2.03
CA VAL A 64 4.03 13.72 2.90
C VAL A 64 3.34 13.56 4.25
N LEU A 65 2.02 13.30 4.25
CA LEU A 65 1.28 13.09 5.50
C LEU A 65 1.81 11.88 6.26
N GLY A 66 2.19 10.80 5.57
CA GLY A 66 2.80 9.63 6.19
C GLY A 66 4.13 9.98 6.85
N LEU A 67 4.96 10.79 6.19
CA LEU A 67 6.24 11.24 6.74
C LEU A 67 6.04 12.13 7.97
N LEU A 68 5.09 13.05 7.92
CA LEU A 68 4.82 14.00 9.00
C LEU A 68 4.08 13.35 10.19
N VAL A 69 3.29 12.31 9.95
CA VAL A 69 2.40 11.74 10.96
C VAL A 69 2.90 10.39 11.46
N LEU A 70 3.21 9.46 10.55
CA LEU A 70 3.60 8.10 10.94
C LEU A 70 5.03 8.05 11.46
N LEU A 71 5.97 8.84 10.90
CA LEU A 71 7.36 8.83 11.38
C LEU A 71 7.42 9.29 12.85
N PRO A 72 6.82 10.43 13.26
CA PRO A 72 6.82 10.83 14.66
C PRO A 72 6.08 9.87 15.57
N SER A 73 5.00 9.24 15.08
CA SER A 73 4.28 8.24 15.85
C SER A 73 5.21 7.12 16.34
N THR A 74 6.28 6.77 15.62
CA THR A 74 7.18 5.66 16.00
C THR A 74 7.98 5.93 17.28
N TRP A 75 8.11 7.19 17.69
CA TRP A 75 8.75 7.60 18.94
C TRP A 75 7.76 7.70 20.11
N LEU A 76 6.45 7.74 19.83
CA LEU A 76 5.41 7.84 20.85
C LEU A 76 5.01 6.45 21.38
N PRO A 77 4.61 6.35 22.67
CA PRO A 77 4.06 5.13 23.23
C PRO A 77 2.69 4.80 22.60
N ARG A 78 2.32 3.51 22.56
CA ARG A 78 1.10 3.02 21.89
C ARG A 78 -0.20 3.68 22.36
N TRP A 79 -0.30 4.01 23.65
CA TRP A 79 -1.48 4.65 24.22
C TRP A 79 -1.62 6.11 23.76
N ALA A 80 -0.50 6.83 23.62
CA ALA A 80 -0.51 8.21 23.14
C ALA A 80 -0.91 8.26 21.68
N VAL A 81 -0.44 7.30 20.86
CA VAL A 81 -0.85 7.17 19.46
C VAL A 81 -2.35 6.85 19.36
N ALA A 82 -2.88 5.97 20.20
CA ALA A 82 -4.31 5.68 20.23
C ALA A 82 -5.14 6.90 20.64
N GLY A 83 -4.75 7.60 21.72
CA GLY A 83 -5.43 8.82 22.17
C GLY A 83 -5.41 9.92 21.11
N LEU A 84 -4.25 10.16 20.49
CA LEU A 84 -4.10 11.14 19.41
C LEU A 84 -4.95 10.75 18.18
N SER A 85 -4.99 9.46 17.82
CA SER A 85 -5.82 8.98 16.71
C SER A 85 -7.31 9.22 16.95
N ALA A 86 -7.80 8.97 18.18
CA ALA A 86 -9.19 9.19 18.55
C ALA A 86 -9.54 10.68 18.57
N ALA A 87 -8.67 11.52 19.13
CA ALA A 87 -8.87 12.96 19.18
C ALA A 87 -8.89 13.59 17.78
N LEU A 88 -7.95 13.20 16.91
CA LEU A 88 -7.92 13.68 15.53
C LEU A 88 -9.10 13.19 14.73
N LEU A 89 -9.54 11.94 14.93
CA LEU A 89 -10.74 11.41 14.27
C LEU A 89 -12.00 12.17 14.70
N ALA A 90 -12.17 12.43 16.00
CA ALA A 90 -13.29 13.23 16.49
C ALA A 90 -13.25 14.65 15.91
N THR A 91 -12.06 15.26 15.86
CA THR A 91 -11.89 16.60 15.28
C THR A 91 -12.18 16.61 13.78
N SER A 92 -11.75 15.60 13.03
CA SER A 92 -11.98 15.50 11.59
C SER A 92 -13.45 15.26 11.23
N LEU A 93 -14.22 14.64 12.13
CA LEU A 93 -15.68 14.50 11.96
C LEU A 93 -16.41 15.84 12.12
N VAL A 94 -15.86 16.77 12.91
CA VAL A 94 -16.45 18.12 13.12
C VAL A 94 -16.01 19.08 12.03
N VAL A 95 -14.70 19.15 11.74
CA VAL A 95 -14.14 20.06 10.74
C VAL A 95 -14.51 19.61 9.32
N GLY A 96 -14.63 18.30 9.11
CA GLY A 96 -14.81 17.71 7.79
C GLY A 96 -13.58 17.86 6.90
N GLY A 97 -13.66 17.25 5.71
CA GLY A 97 -12.64 17.39 4.68
C GLY A 97 -11.61 16.26 4.65
N PHE A 98 -11.20 15.92 3.43
CA PHE A 98 -10.28 14.83 3.13
C PHE A 98 -8.95 14.96 3.89
N TYR A 99 -8.32 16.14 3.85
CA TYR A 99 -7.00 16.37 4.45
C TYR A 99 -6.98 16.28 5.98
N ALA A 100 -8.10 16.56 6.66
CA ALA A 100 -8.21 16.41 8.11
C ALA A 100 -8.37 14.94 8.53
N MET A 101 -9.05 14.13 7.70
CA MET A 101 -9.32 12.73 7.99
C MET A 101 -8.08 11.83 7.79
N VAL A 102 -7.23 12.13 6.80
CA VAL A 102 -6.09 11.27 6.44
C VAL A 102 -5.08 11.08 7.59
N PRO A 103 -4.61 12.12 8.30
CA PRO A 103 -3.74 11.96 9.47
C PRO A 103 -4.35 11.09 10.57
N ALA A 104 -5.66 11.24 10.82
CA ALA A 104 -6.38 10.47 11.82
C ALA A 104 -6.40 8.98 11.46
N LEU A 105 -6.71 8.65 10.20
CA LEU A 105 -6.73 7.28 9.70
C LEU A 105 -5.33 6.64 9.71
N PHE A 106 -4.28 7.39 9.39
CA PHE A 106 -2.90 6.91 9.49
C PHE A 106 -2.51 6.54 10.92
N LEU A 107 -2.82 7.40 11.89
CA LEU A 107 -2.54 7.11 13.30
C LEU A 107 -3.41 5.96 13.83
N LEU A 108 -4.66 5.89 13.40
CA LEU A 108 -5.55 4.79 13.73
C LEU A 108 -4.98 3.46 13.22
N GLY A 109 -4.58 3.40 11.95
CA GLY A 109 -3.88 2.23 11.38
C GLY A 109 -2.61 1.87 12.16
N SER A 110 -1.79 2.87 12.51
CA SER A 110 -0.59 2.66 13.35
C SER A 110 -0.94 2.09 14.73
N ALA A 111 -1.99 2.60 15.38
CA ALA A 111 -2.48 2.12 16.66
C ALA A 111 -2.95 0.66 16.54
N LEU A 112 -3.80 0.35 15.56
CA LEU A 112 -4.32 -1.00 15.33
C LEU A 112 -3.21 -2.03 15.13
N VAL A 113 -2.16 -1.69 14.37
CA VAL A 113 -0.96 -2.53 14.21
C VAL A 113 -0.24 -2.72 15.56
N ARG A 114 -0.05 -1.66 16.35
CA ARG A 114 0.65 -1.75 17.66
C ARG A 114 -0.12 -2.55 18.71
N TYR A 115 -1.44 -2.57 18.61
CA TYR A 115 -2.31 -3.38 19.50
C TYR A 115 -2.53 -4.81 18.97
N GLY A 116 -1.92 -5.18 17.84
CA GLY A 116 -2.07 -6.50 17.23
C GLY A 116 -3.49 -6.80 16.77
N VAL A 117 -4.30 -5.77 16.51
CA VAL A 117 -5.68 -5.94 16.02
C VAL A 117 -5.66 -6.49 14.60
N ILE A 118 -4.77 -5.98 13.74
CA ILE A 118 -4.61 -6.48 12.37
C ILE A 118 -4.20 -7.96 12.39
N ASP A 119 -3.23 -8.35 13.21
CA ASP A 119 -2.79 -9.75 13.34
C ASP A 119 -3.89 -10.68 13.89
N ARG A 120 -4.87 -10.13 14.62
CA ARG A 120 -6.05 -10.87 15.09
C ARG A 120 -7.09 -11.02 13.99
N ILE A 121 -7.33 -9.96 13.22
CA ILE A 121 -8.25 -9.98 12.07
C ILE A 121 -7.73 -10.97 11.03
N ASP A 122 -6.44 -10.92 10.68
CA ASP A 122 -5.84 -11.84 9.71
C ASP A 122 -5.96 -13.32 10.14
N ARG A 123 -5.96 -13.58 11.46
CA ARG A 123 -6.15 -14.93 12.01
C ARG A 123 -7.62 -15.33 12.20
N SER A 124 -8.53 -14.37 12.26
CA SER A 124 -9.96 -14.59 12.55
C SER A 124 -10.86 -14.45 11.32
N ALA A 125 -10.39 -13.79 10.27
CA ALA A 125 -11.18 -13.53 9.07
C ALA A 125 -11.38 -14.83 8.29
N ARG A 126 -12.63 -15.11 7.95
CA ARG A 126 -13.01 -16.23 7.08
C ARG A 126 -12.34 -16.03 5.73
N GLU A 127 -11.44 -16.96 5.37
CA GLU A 127 -10.69 -16.99 4.11
C GLU A 127 -11.47 -16.52 2.86
N PRO A 128 -12.75 -16.87 2.60
CA PRO A 128 -13.41 -16.50 1.35
C PRO A 128 -13.54 -14.99 1.09
N ALA A 129 -13.72 -14.14 2.11
CA ALA A 129 -13.89 -12.70 1.90
C ALA A 129 -12.55 -12.00 1.60
N LEU A 130 -11.48 -12.40 2.29
CA LEU A 130 -10.14 -11.90 2.03
C LEU A 130 -9.62 -12.40 0.69
N LEU A 131 -9.98 -13.61 0.25
CA LEU A 131 -9.55 -14.15 -1.04
C LEU A 131 -10.12 -13.37 -2.24
N ALA A 132 -11.30 -12.75 -2.12
CA ALA A 132 -11.90 -11.95 -3.19
C ALA A 132 -11.15 -10.62 -3.42
N GLU A 133 -10.71 -9.97 -2.34
CA GLU A 133 -10.05 -8.65 -2.38
C GLU A 133 -8.51 -8.74 -2.33
N ALA A 134 -7.96 -9.89 -1.91
CA ALA A 134 -6.53 -10.14 -1.79
C ALA A 134 -5.73 -9.83 -3.08
N PRO A 135 -6.20 -10.15 -4.30
CA PRO A 135 -5.45 -9.86 -5.51
C PRO A 135 -5.23 -8.36 -5.72
N LEU A 136 -6.29 -7.55 -5.53
CA LEU A 136 -6.23 -6.10 -5.70
C LEU A 136 -5.30 -5.44 -4.65
N GLY A 137 -5.41 -5.87 -3.39
CA GLY A 137 -4.58 -5.36 -2.30
C GLY A 137 -3.10 -5.73 -2.43
N ARG A 138 -2.78 -6.91 -2.98
CA ARG A 138 -1.39 -7.34 -3.22
C ARG A 138 -0.70 -6.59 -4.35
N MET A 139 -1.47 -5.93 -5.21
CA MET A 139 -1.01 -5.17 -6.37
C MET A 139 -1.43 -3.70 -6.30
N ALA A 140 -1.60 -3.15 -5.09
CA ALA A 140 -2.18 -1.81 -4.89
C ALA A 140 -1.45 -0.67 -5.63
N LEU A 141 -0.12 -0.68 -5.68
CA LEU A 141 0.68 0.33 -6.37
C LEU A 141 0.61 0.15 -7.88
N THR A 142 0.68 -1.10 -8.37
CA THR A 142 0.45 -1.41 -9.78
C THR A 142 -0.95 -0.98 -10.21
N ASN A 143 -1.97 -1.27 -9.40
CA ASN A 143 -3.36 -0.94 -9.69
C ASN A 143 -3.59 0.57 -9.65
N TYR A 144 -2.98 1.30 -8.72
CA TYR A 144 -3.06 2.76 -8.68
C TYR A 144 -2.48 3.41 -9.95
N LEU A 145 -1.26 3.00 -10.35
CA LEU A 145 -0.59 3.57 -11.52
C LEU A 145 -1.30 3.16 -12.82
N THR A 146 -1.68 1.90 -12.96
CA THR A 146 -2.40 1.43 -14.15
C THR A 146 -3.79 2.04 -14.24
N ALA A 147 -4.51 2.23 -13.13
CA ALA A 147 -5.81 2.92 -13.15
C ALA A 147 -5.66 4.34 -13.69
N THR A 148 -4.62 5.06 -13.23
CA THR A 148 -4.36 6.42 -13.71
C THR A 148 -4.07 6.42 -15.22
N LEU A 149 -3.20 5.52 -15.70
CA LEU A 149 -2.91 5.41 -17.12
C LEU A 149 -4.15 5.03 -17.95
N LEU A 150 -4.99 4.11 -17.46
CA LEU A 150 -6.22 3.69 -18.12
C LEU A 150 -7.25 4.82 -18.20
N VAL A 151 -7.40 5.61 -17.13
CA VAL A 151 -8.29 6.78 -17.12
C VAL A 151 -7.80 7.86 -18.08
N LEU A 152 -6.49 8.11 -18.14
CA LEU A 152 -5.90 9.05 -19.11
C LEU A 152 -6.08 8.55 -20.55
N ALA A 153 -5.85 7.26 -20.80
CA ALA A 153 -6.09 6.64 -22.10
C ALA A 153 -7.56 6.73 -22.51
N ALA A 154 -8.50 6.50 -21.58
CA ALA A 154 -9.92 6.73 -21.82
C ALA A 154 -10.23 8.19 -22.15
N GLY A 155 -9.55 9.14 -21.49
CA GLY A 155 -9.50 10.56 -21.86
C GLY A 155 -9.20 10.79 -23.33
N HIS A 156 -8.14 10.16 -23.83
CA HIS A 156 -7.71 10.29 -25.22
C HIS A 156 -8.64 9.58 -26.21
N LEU A 157 -9.24 8.46 -25.84
CA LEU A 157 -10.10 7.66 -26.73
C LEU A 157 -11.53 8.22 -26.85
N ILE A 158 -12.10 8.66 -25.73
CA ILE A 158 -13.50 9.13 -25.65
C ILE A 158 -13.58 10.64 -25.89
N GLY A 159 -12.49 11.36 -25.66
CA GLY A 159 -12.45 12.82 -25.70
C GLY A 159 -12.93 13.46 -24.40
N GLY A 160 -12.47 14.70 -24.16
CA GLY A 160 -12.74 15.45 -22.94
C GLY A 160 -11.80 15.13 -21.79
N ARG A 161 -11.89 15.92 -20.72
CA ARG A 161 -11.11 15.69 -19.49
C ARG A 161 -11.92 14.89 -18.47
N PRO A 162 -11.28 14.08 -17.61
CA PRO A 162 -11.98 13.36 -16.54
C PRO A 162 -12.87 14.23 -15.64
N GLY A 163 -12.56 15.53 -15.50
CA GLY A 163 -13.38 16.48 -14.74
C GLY A 163 -14.64 17.00 -15.46
N GLU A 164 -14.76 16.75 -16.77
CA GLU A 164 -15.89 17.21 -17.61
C GLU A 164 -16.89 16.08 -17.90
N TRP A 165 -16.53 14.84 -17.56
CA TRP A 165 -17.36 13.67 -17.83
C TRP A 165 -18.60 13.61 -16.94
N SER A 166 -19.70 13.13 -17.52
CA SER A 166 -20.92 12.86 -16.76
C SER A 166 -20.67 11.80 -15.69
N SER A 167 -21.39 11.86 -14.56
CA SER A 167 -21.29 10.87 -13.48
C SER A 167 -21.48 9.44 -13.99
N THR A 168 -22.39 9.24 -14.94
CA THR A 168 -22.63 7.92 -15.57
C THR A 168 -21.39 7.43 -16.32
N THR A 169 -20.77 8.30 -17.13
CA THR A 169 -19.53 7.97 -17.85
C THR A 169 -18.41 7.60 -16.90
N VAL A 170 -18.22 8.38 -15.83
CA VAL A 170 -17.20 8.11 -14.80
C VAL A 170 -17.44 6.76 -14.12
N VAL A 171 -18.70 6.46 -13.74
CA VAL A 171 -19.05 5.17 -13.11
C VAL A 171 -18.81 4.00 -14.05
N LEU A 172 -19.17 4.13 -15.33
CA LEU A 172 -18.95 3.07 -16.32
C LEU A 172 -17.46 2.80 -16.55
N ILE A 173 -16.65 3.86 -16.69
CA ILE A 173 -15.20 3.74 -16.83
C ILE A 173 -14.60 3.11 -15.56
N ALA A 174 -15.01 3.58 -14.37
CA ALA A 174 -14.52 3.04 -13.11
C ALA A 174 -14.87 1.55 -12.95
N ALA A 175 -16.11 1.15 -13.25
CA ALA A 175 -16.53 -0.24 -13.18
C ALA A 175 -15.76 -1.13 -14.17
N PHE A 176 -15.52 -0.64 -15.39
CA PHE A 176 -14.71 -1.33 -16.39
C PHE A 176 -13.26 -1.50 -15.91
N VAL A 177 -12.61 -0.41 -15.47
CA VAL A 177 -11.23 -0.41 -14.98
C VAL A 177 -11.09 -1.35 -13.78
N LEU A 178 -11.98 -1.28 -12.79
CA LEU A 178 -11.94 -2.14 -11.61
C LEU A 178 -12.10 -3.61 -11.98
N THR A 179 -13.02 -3.94 -12.88
CA THR A 179 -13.23 -5.33 -13.33
C THR A 179 -12.00 -5.86 -14.08
N ALA A 180 -11.46 -5.07 -15.01
CA ALA A 180 -10.25 -5.42 -15.76
C ALA A 180 -9.04 -5.62 -14.82
N GLN A 181 -8.86 -4.72 -13.86
CA GLN A 181 -7.78 -4.80 -12.87
C GLN A 181 -7.95 -5.97 -11.92
N TRP A 182 -9.17 -6.30 -11.52
CA TRP A 182 -9.44 -7.46 -10.68
C TRP A 182 -9.08 -8.76 -11.40
N LEU A 183 -9.53 -8.93 -12.65
CA LEU A 183 -9.19 -10.09 -13.48
C LEU A 183 -7.67 -10.21 -13.70
N PHE A 184 -7.02 -9.11 -14.08
CA PHE A 184 -5.58 -9.07 -14.26
C PHE A 184 -4.84 -9.43 -12.96
N SER A 185 -5.24 -8.84 -11.83
CA SER A 185 -4.62 -9.09 -10.53
C SER A 185 -4.80 -10.55 -10.09
N ALA A 186 -5.98 -11.13 -10.30
CA ALA A 186 -6.26 -12.52 -9.98
C ALA A 186 -5.40 -13.48 -10.82
N CYS A 187 -5.35 -13.27 -12.14
CA CYS A 187 -4.51 -14.06 -13.05
C CYS A 187 -3.01 -13.90 -12.76
N TRP A 188 -2.57 -12.70 -12.39
CA TRP A 188 -1.17 -12.39 -12.13
C TRP A 188 -0.70 -13.04 -10.83
N VAL A 189 -1.45 -12.87 -9.75
CA VAL A 189 -1.11 -13.40 -8.42
C VAL A 189 -1.11 -14.94 -8.40
N GLY A 190 -1.86 -15.59 -9.30
CA GLY A 190 -1.78 -17.03 -9.51
C GLY A 190 -0.44 -17.51 -10.06
N ARG A 191 0.37 -16.63 -10.68
CA ARG A 191 1.68 -16.95 -11.27
C ARG A 191 2.86 -16.30 -10.56
N HIS A 192 2.69 -15.08 -10.05
CA HIS A 192 3.75 -14.26 -9.47
C HIS A 192 3.39 -13.83 -8.06
N ARG A 193 4.39 -13.72 -7.18
CA ARG A 193 4.12 -13.36 -5.77
C ARG A 193 3.77 -11.90 -5.55
N TYR A 194 4.23 -11.02 -6.43
CA TYR A 194 4.09 -9.57 -6.30
C TYR A 194 3.66 -8.97 -7.64
N GLY A 195 2.94 -7.84 -7.59
CA GLY A 195 2.73 -7.05 -8.79
C GLY A 195 4.06 -6.50 -9.34
N PRO A 196 4.11 -6.14 -10.64
CA PRO A 196 5.33 -5.71 -11.31
C PRO A 196 5.94 -4.46 -10.67
N VAL A 197 5.11 -3.47 -10.30
CA VAL A 197 5.59 -2.24 -9.66
C VAL A 197 5.96 -2.50 -8.20
N GLU A 198 5.22 -3.35 -7.48
CA GLU A 198 5.55 -3.76 -6.11
C GLU A 198 6.87 -4.52 -6.04
N TRP A 199 7.18 -5.31 -7.06
CA TRP A 199 8.46 -5.99 -7.19
C TRP A 199 9.61 -5.00 -7.35
N LEU A 200 9.48 -4.05 -8.28
CA LEU A 200 10.45 -2.97 -8.51
C LEU A 200 10.63 -2.11 -7.24
N TRP A 201 9.52 -1.80 -6.58
CA TRP A 201 9.46 -1.08 -5.32
C TRP A 201 10.26 -1.76 -4.19
N ARG A 202 10.07 -3.07 -4.03
CA ARG A 202 10.80 -3.87 -3.03
C ARG A 202 12.28 -3.92 -3.37
N TRP A 203 12.61 -4.06 -4.65
CA TRP A 203 14.00 -4.02 -5.08
C TRP A 203 14.66 -2.68 -4.73
N ALA A 204 13.99 -1.55 -4.98
CA ALA A 204 14.47 -0.21 -4.62
C ALA A 204 14.59 0.00 -3.10
N THR A 205 13.63 -0.48 -2.31
CA THR A 205 13.61 -0.26 -0.84
C THR A 205 14.69 -1.08 -0.12
N TRP A 206 14.91 -2.30 -0.59
CA TRP A 206 15.78 -3.28 0.09
C TRP A 206 17.14 -3.47 -0.59
N ALA A 207 17.34 -2.91 -1.78
CA ALA A 207 18.51 -3.13 -2.63
C ALA A 207 18.83 -4.63 -2.85
N ARG A 208 17.84 -5.50 -2.66
CA ARG A 208 17.92 -6.96 -2.84
C ARG A 208 16.83 -7.38 -3.81
N ARG A 209 17.20 -8.16 -4.82
CA ARG A 209 16.29 -8.63 -5.87
C ARG A 209 15.26 -9.60 -5.26
N PRO A 210 13.97 -9.27 -5.23
CA PRO A 210 12.94 -10.20 -4.76
C PRO A 210 12.78 -11.36 -5.76
N PRO A 211 12.50 -12.60 -5.30
CA PRO A 211 12.06 -13.65 -6.22
C PRO A 211 10.73 -13.27 -6.86
N LEU A 212 10.58 -13.54 -8.16
CA LEU A 212 9.35 -13.34 -8.93
C LEU A 212 8.31 -14.41 -8.56
#